data_AF-A0A673IAR8-F1
#
_entry.id   AF-A0A673IAR8-F1
#
_cell.length_a   1.000
_cell.length_b   1.000
_cell.length_c   1.000
_cell.angle_alpha   90.00
_cell.angle_beta   90.00
_cell.angle_gamma   90.00
#
_symmetry.space_group_name_H-M   'P 1'
#
loop_
_entity.id
_entity.type
_entity.pdbx_description
1 polymer ?
#
loop_
_entity_poly.entity_id
_entity_poly.type
_entity_poly.pdbx_seq_one_letter_code
_entity_poly.pdbx_strand_id
1 'polypeptide(L)'
;MGGWEGGIRVPGIFRWPGRLNPRREVAEPTSLMDVFPTVVKLAGGMLPEDRILDGRDPMPLLEVRTNRSQHEFMFHYCGMYLNAVCWHPPDSEGAGAGRTGRDGAPQNSDPVERQLTWAKVLWKLWLQPCCGTFPFCSCEESKHTSAGAE
;
A
#
# COMPACT_ATOMS: atom_id res chain seq x y z
N MET A 1 -3.70 18.31 -9.51
CA MET A 1 -2.99 18.70 -8.27
C MET A 1 -3.10 17.57 -7.26
N GLY A 2 -2.22 16.56 -7.29
CA GLY A 2 -2.36 15.36 -6.45
C GLY A 2 -1.11 14.90 -5.71
N GLY A 3 -0.06 15.73 -5.64
CA GLY A 3 1.23 15.36 -5.05
C GLY A 3 1.63 16.18 -3.82
N TRP A 4 0.66 16.81 -3.14
CA TRP A 4 0.93 17.59 -1.94
C TRP A 4 1.00 16.70 -0.70
N GLU A 5 1.89 17.03 0.23
CA GLU A 5 2.13 16.26 1.45
C GLU A 5 0.84 15.97 2.23
N GLY A 6 -0.06 16.95 2.32
CA GLY A 6 -1.34 16.80 3.05
C GLY A 6 -2.30 15.76 2.47
N GLY A 7 -2.07 15.27 1.25
CA GLY A 7 -2.85 14.18 0.64
C GLY A 7 -2.11 12.84 0.59
N ILE A 8 -0.78 12.84 0.77
CA ILE A 8 0.07 11.67 0.61
C ILE A 8 0.54 11.12 1.97
N ARG A 9 0.94 12.01 2.89
CA ARG A 9 1.40 11.61 4.22
C ARG A 9 0.19 11.38 5.12
N VAL A 10 0.08 10.14 5.60
CA VAL A 10 -1.00 9.69 6.48
C VAL A 10 -0.44 9.15 7.80
N PRO A 11 -1.25 9.10 8.88
CA PRO A 11 -0.81 8.48 10.12
C PRO A 11 -0.54 6.98 9.95
N GLY A 12 0.64 6.53 10.36
CA GLY A 12 1.01 5.11 10.43
C GLY A 12 1.42 4.73 11.86
N ILE A 13 0.67 3.83 12.49
CA ILE A 13 0.91 3.39 13.88
C ILE A 13 0.94 1.86 13.93
N PHE A 14 2.03 1.32 14.47
CA PHE A 14 2.19 -0.11 14.72
C PHE A 14 2.22 -0.38 16.23
N ARG A 15 1.47 -1.39 16.68
CA ARG A 15 1.46 -1.84 18.08
C ARG A 15 1.56 -3.35 18.15
N TRP A 16 2.67 -3.84 18.70
CA TRP A 16 2.88 -5.25 18.98
C TRP A 16 3.56 -5.45 20.34
N PRO A 17 2.77 -5.72 21.40
CA PRO A 17 3.31 -5.95 22.74
C PRO A 17 4.30 -7.13 22.76
N GLY A 18 5.44 -6.95 23.43
CA GLY A 18 6.47 -7.98 23.56
C GLY A 18 7.37 -8.16 22.33
N ARG A 19 7.15 -7.40 21.26
CA ARG A 19 7.98 -7.46 20.04
C ARG A 19 8.51 -6.10 19.61
N LEU A 20 7.66 -5.07 19.60
CA LEU A 20 8.04 -3.71 19.22
C LEU A 20 8.27 -2.84 20.46
N ASN A 21 9.26 -1.97 20.38
CA ASN A 21 9.55 -1.01 21.44
C ASN A 21 8.40 0.00 21.56
N PRO A 22 7.82 0.18 22.77
CA PRO A 22 6.71 1.11 22.96
C PRO A 22 7.17 2.56 22.78
N ARG A 23 6.27 3.41 22.28
CA ARG A 23 6.48 4.87 22.11
C ARG A 23 7.69 5.23 21.24
N ARG A 24 8.03 4.38 20.27
CA ARG A 24 9.05 4.68 19.29
C ARG A 24 8.47 5.49 18.14
N GLU A 25 9.22 6.49 17.69
CA GLU A 25 8.97 7.22 16.46
C GLU A 25 9.95 6.76 15.36
N VAL A 26 9.46 6.67 14.13
CA VAL A 26 10.24 6.32 12.95
C VAL A 26 10.03 7.44 11.93
N ALA A 27 11.11 8.16 11.61
CA ALA A 27 11.08 9.28 10.67
C ALA A 27 11.39 8.86 9.22
N GLU A 28 11.81 7.60 9.02
CA GLU A 28 12.11 7.04 7.71
C GLU A 28 10.83 6.87 6.86
N PRO A 29 10.93 7.08 5.54
CA PRO A 29 9.79 6.95 4.64
C PRO A 29 9.26 5.51 4.61
N THR A 30 7.94 5.38 4.70
CA THR A 30 7.22 4.10 4.61
C THR A 30 6.00 4.26 3.71
N SER A 31 5.55 3.15 3.12
CA SER A 31 4.42 3.11 2.20
C SER A 31 3.28 2.26 2.77
N LEU A 32 2.04 2.57 2.40
CA LEU A 32 0.90 1.69 2.69
C LEU A 32 1.08 0.30 2.05
N MET A 33 1.79 0.23 0.92
CA MET A 33 2.11 -1.02 0.22
C MET A 33 3.01 -1.95 1.04
N ASP A 34 3.72 -1.43 2.04
CA ASP A 34 4.61 -2.18 2.92
C ASP A 34 3.86 -3.16 3.82
N VAL A 35 2.58 -2.89 4.11
CA VAL A 35 1.75 -3.76 4.97
C VAL A 35 1.61 -5.16 4.35
N PHE A 36 1.44 -5.25 3.03
CA PHE A 36 1.27 -6.53 2.33
C PHE A 36 2.45 -7.49 2.52
N PRO A 37 3.70 -7.16 2.10
CA PRO A 37 4.81 -8.09 2.25
C PRO A 37 5.14 -8.37 3.72
N THR A 38 4.87 -7.42 4.61
CA THR A 38 5.07 -7.56 6.05
C THR A 38 4.16 -8.63 6.64
N VAL A 39 2.85 -8.52 6.41
CA VAL A 39 1.87 -9.45 6.96
C VAL A 39 2.09 -10.85 6.40
N VAL A 40 2.38 -10.98 5.09
CA VAL A 40 2.67 -12.28 4.47
C VAL A 40 3.87 -12.95 5.13
N LYS A 41 4.98 -12.23 5.31
CA LYS A 41 6.18 -12.76 5.98
C LYS A 41 5.92 -13.14 7.43
N LEU A 42 5.19 -12.30 8.18
CA LEU A 42 4.84 -12.58 9.58
C LEU A 42 3.94 -13.81 9.73
N ALA A 43 3.08 -14.07 8.76
CA ALA A 43 2.24 -15.26 8.69
C ALA A 43 3.01 -16.52 8.19
N GLY A 44 4.28 -16.40 7.82
CA GLY A 44 5.08 -17.49 7.26
C GLY A 44 4.74 -17.83 5.80
N GLY A 45 4.05 -16.93 5.09
CA GLY A 45 3.71 -17.10 3.69
C GLY A 45 4.87 -16.76 2.73
N MET A 46 4.71 -17.17 1.47
CA MET A 46 5.63 -16.84 0.39
C MET A 46 5.11 -15.67 -0.43
N LEU A 47 6.00 -14.77 -0.84
CA LEU A 47 5.65 -13.66 -1.72
C LEU A 47 5.59 -14.13 -3.18
N PRO A 48 4.72 -13.54 -4.01
CA PRO A 48 4.70 -13.82 -5.44
C PRO A 48 6.04 -13.43 -6.09
N GLU A 49 6.58 -14.33 -6.91
CA GLU A 49 7.80 -14.12 -7.71
C GLU A 49 7.48 -13.71 -9.16
N ASP A 50 6.21 -13.79 -9.55
CA ASP A 50 5.73 -13.51 -10.91
C ASP A 50 5.51 -12.02 -11.20
N ARG A 51 5.71 -11.15 -10.20
CA ARG A 51 5.50 -9.70 -10.30
C ARG A 51 6.41 -8.93 -9.36
N ILE A 52 6.69 -7.69 -9.72
CA ILE A 52 7.43 -6.76 -8.87
C ILE A 52 6.50 -6.25 -7.76
N LEU A 53 7.01 -6.19 -6.53
CA LEU A 53 6.33 -5.59 -5.40
C LEU A 53 7.07 -4.32 -5.00
N ASP A 54 6.35 -3.19 -5.02
CA ASP A 54 6.88 -1.91 -4.56
C ASP A 54 6.99 -1.82 -3.03
N GLY A 55 6.12 -2.55 -2.32
CA GLY A 55 6.13 -2.63 -0.87
C GLY A 55 7.39 -3.30 -0.32
N ARG A 56 7.90 -2.76 0.79
CA ARG A 56 9.07 -3.27 1.51
C ARG A 56 8.66 -3.63 2.93
N ASP A 57 9.26 -4.67 3.49
CA ASP A 57 8.97 -5.08 4.88
C ASP A 57 9.66 -4.10 5.85
N PRO A 58 8.94 -3.29 6.64
CA PRO A 58 9.50 -2.36 7.60
C PRO A 58 9.76 -3.02 8.95
N MET A 59 9.49 -4.32 9.16
CA MET A 59 9.78 -4.97 10.44
C MET A 59 11.23 -4.82 10.89
N PRO A 60 12.26 -4.94 10.02
CA PRO A 60 13.63 -4.65 10.41
C PRO A 60 13.81 -3.21 10.93
N LEU A 61 13.11 -2.25 10.33
CA LEU A 61 13.12 -0.86 10.76
C LEU A 61 12.41 -0.71 12.11
N LEU A 62 11.22 -1.31 12.29
CA LEU A 62 10.41 -1.26 13.52
C LEU A 62 11.05 -2.00 14.71
N GLU A 63 11.82 -3.05 14.46
CA GLU A 63 12.56 -3.84 15.45
C GLU A 63 13.97 -3.28 15.76
N VAL A 64 14.34 -2.13 15.19
CA VAL A 64 15.66 -1.48 15.36
C VAL A 64 16.81 -2.36 14.86
N ARG A 65 16.56 -3.20 13.85
CA ARG A 65 17.60 -3.97 13.15
C ARG A 65 18.27 -3.15 12.05
N THR A 66 17.58 -2.13 11.56
CA THR A 66 18.10 -1.11 10.65
C THR A 66 17.55 0.26 11.06
N ASN A 67 18.30 1.31 10.75
CA ASN A 67 17.89 2.70 10.92
C ASN A 67 17.36 3.32 9.63
N ARG A 68 17.37 2.57 8.51
CA ARG A 68 17.03 3.05 7.18
C ARG A 68 15.90 2.22 6.56
N SER A 69 14.98 2.91 5.91
CA SER A 69 13.99 2.31 5.03
C SER A 69 14.65 1.77 3.76
N GLN A 70 14.00 0.81 3.12
CA GLN A 70 14.42 0.29 1.82
C GLN A 70 13.88 1.14 0.65
N HIS A 71 13.25 2.27 0.95
CA HIS A 71 12.60 3.15 -0.01
C HIS A 71 13.52 4.31 -0.37
N GLU A 72 14.34 4.12 -1.40
CA GLU A 72 15.13 5.21 -1.99
C GLU A 72 14.29 6.13 -2.87
N PHE A 73 13.34 5.56 -3.60
CA PHE A 73 12.40 6.29 -4.44
C PHE A 73 10.97 5.89 -4.08
N MET A 74 10.09 6.89 -3.93
CA MET A 74 8.65 6.70 -3.83
C MET A 74 7.95 7.50 -4.93
N PHE A 75 7.03 6.85 -5.63
CA PHE A 75 6.30 7.42 -6.74
C PHE A 75 4.88 7.77 -6.31
N HIS A 76 4.45 9.01 -6.56
CA HIS A 76 3.10 9.49 -6.22
C HIS A 76 2.30 9.70 -7.49
N TYR A 77 1.25 8.88 -7.65
CA TYR A 77 0.36 8.91 -8.80
C TYR A 77 -0.96 9.65 -8.48
N CYS A 78 -1.53 10.31 -9.48
CA CYS A 78 -2.91 10.80 -9.46
C CYS A 78 -3.63 10.21 -10.67
N GLY A 79 -4.50 9.23 -10.42
CA GLY A 79 -5.06 8.39 -11.48
C GLY A 79 -3.94 7.63 -12.20
N MET A 80 -3.77 7.88 -13.50
CA MET A 80 -2.76 7.22 -14.33
C MET A 80 -1.49 8.05 -14.56
N TYR A 81 -1.40 9.23 -13.94
CA TYR A 81 -0.31 10.16 -14.17
C TYR A 81 0.64 10.17 -12.96
N LEU A 82 1.93 10.06 -13.23
CA LEU A 82 2.96 10.31 -12.23
C LEU A 82 2.99 11.82 -11.91
N ASN A 83 2.77 12.18 -10.65
CA ASN A 83 2.67 13.59 -10.22
C ASN A 83 3.90 14.06 -9.43
N ALA A 84 4.49 13.18 -8.63
CA ALA A 84 5.68 13.51 -7.86
C ALA A 84 6.53 12.26 -7.61
N VAL A 85 7.82 12.48 -7.35
CA VAL A 85 8.77 11.47 -6.93
C VAL A 85 9.49 11.97 -5.70
N CYS A 86 9.44 11.21 -4.62
CA CYS A 86 10.20 11.48 -3.41
C CYS A 86 11.47 10.65 -3.48
N TRP A 87 12.62 11.33 -3.53
CA TRP A 87 13.93 10.69 -3.52
C TRP A 87 14.56 10.85 -2.13
N HIS A 88 15.02 9.74 -1.57
CA HIS A 88 15.64 9.65 -0.27
C HIS A 88 17.04 9.01 -0.40
N PRO A 89 18.09 9.83 -0.61
CA PRO A 89 19.42 9.32 -0.94
C PRO A 89 20.01 8.46 0.19
N PRO A 90 20.79 7.41 -0.12
CA PRO A 90 21.61 6.74 0.87
C PRO A 90 22.72 7.67 1.39
N ASP A 91 23.08 7.54 2.68
CA ASP A 91 24.13 8.36 3.28
C ASP A 91 25.48 8.20 2.56
N SER A 92 26.13 9.33 2.30
CA SER A 92 27.38 9.41 1.55
C SER A 92 28.61 9.04 2.41
N GLU A 93 28.71 7.79 2.84
CA GLU A 93 30.00 7.21 3.24
C GLU A 93 30.38 6.13 2.21
N GLY A 94 30.88 6.57 1.06
CA GLY A 94 31.58 5.71 0.10
C GLY A 94 31.15 5.76 -1.37
N ALA A 95 30.12 6.52 -1.74
CA ALA A 95 29.74 6.67 -3.14
C ALA A 95 30.35 7.94 -3.74
N GLY A 96 31.54 7.80 -4.35
CA GLY A 96 32.08 8.80 -5.24
C GLY A 96 31.07 9.16 -6.35
N ALA A 97 31.13 10.40 -6.81
CA ALA A 97 30.33 10.93 -7.92
C ALA A 97 30.29 9.93 -9.09
N GLY A 98 29.23 9.14 -9.16
CA GLY A 98 29.17 7.94 -9.96
C GLY A 98 27.78 7.76 -10.51
N ARG A 99 27.52 8.48 -11.61
CA ARG A 99 26.38 8.33 -12.55
C ARG A 99 25.00 8.49 -11.88
N THR A 100 24.30 9.54 -12.28
CA THR A 100 22.84 9.64 -12.15
C THR A 100 22.22 8.45 -12.89
N GLY A 101 22.08 7.33 -12.18
CA GLY A 101 21.52 6.08 -12.67
C GLY A 101 20.11 6.34 -13.18
N ARG A 102 19.85 5.79 -14.37
CA ARG A 102 18.57 5.82 -15.07
C ARG A 102 17.58 4.85 -14.39
N ASP A 103 17.64 4.75 -13.06
CA ASP A 103 17.11 3.64 -12.28
C ASP A 103 15.81 4.01 -11.54
N GLY A 104 15.49 5.31 -11.49
CA GLY A 104 14.24 5.85 -10.97
C GLY A 104 13.09 5.89 -11.98
N ALA A 105 13.20 5.23 -13.13
CA ALA A 105 12.04 5.05 -14.00
C ALA A 105 11.08 4.04 -13.35
N PRO A 106 9.75 4.21 -13.42
CA PRO A 106 8.81 3.20 -12.96
C PRO A 106 9.11 1.88 -13.68
N GLN A 107 9.64 0.93 -12.92
CA GLN A 107 10.05 -0.37 -13.43
C GLN A 107 8.78 -1.21 -13.54
N ASN A 108 8.31 -1.36 -14.76
CA ASN A 108 7.16 -2.14 -15.21
C ASN A 108 5.90 -1.31 -15.54
N SER A 109 5.57 -1.30 -16.83
CA SER A 109 4.27 -0.88 -17.35
C SER A 109 3.77 -1.92 -18.34
N ASP A 110 3.81 -3.20 -17.93
CA ASP A 110 3.05 -4.24 -18.61
C ASP A 110 1.63 -3.69 -18.88
N PRO A 111 1.14 -3.77 -20.13
CA PRO A 111 -0.13 -3.14 -20.48
C PRO A 111 -1.27 -3.87 -19.77
N VAL A 112 -1.72 -3.31 -18.65
CA VAL A 112 -2.87 -3.80 -17.90
C VAL A 112 -4.14 -3.11 -18.42
N GLU A 113 -5.24 -3.88 -18.48
CA GLU A 113 -6.54 -3.35 -18.86
C GLU A 113 -6.98 -2.22 -17.90
N ARG A 114 -7.38 -1.07 -18.44
CA ARG A 114 -7.89 0.06 -17.65
C ARG A 114 -9.18 -0.34 -16.92
N GLN A 115 -9.16 -0.28 -15.59
CA GLN A 115 -10.34 -0.61 -14.77
C GLN A 115 -11.32 0.56 -14.61
N LEU A 116 -10.84 1.80 -14.75
CA LEU A 116 -11.65 3.01 -14.59
C LEU A 116 -12.09 3.59 -15.95
N THR A 117 -12.59 2.74 -16.83
CA THR A 117 -13.20 3.18 -18.11
C THR A 117 -14.68 3.50 -17.91
N TRP A 118 -15.25 4.32 -18.80
CA TRP A 118 -16.70 4.61 -18.77
C TRP A 118 -17.56 3.34 -18.79
N ALA A 119 -17.20 2.35 -19.60
CA ALA A 119 -17.90 1.06 -19.66
C ALA A 119 -17.86 0.26 -18.34
N LYS A 120 -16.90 0.53 -17.46
CA LYS A 120 -16.75 -0.14 -16.15
C LYS A 120 -17.28 0.68 -14.98
N VAL A 121 -17.23 2.01 -15.06
CA VAL A 121 -17.66 2.92 -13.98
C VAL A 121 -19.13 3.33 -14.09
N LEU A 122 -19.72 3.33 -15.29
CA LEU A 122 -21.14 3.62 -15.44
C LEU A 122 -21.98 2.58 -14.67
N TRP A 123 -23.00 3.07 -13.99
CA TRP A 123 -23.91 2.24 -13.23
C TRP A 123 -24.63 1.24 -14.15
N LYS A 124 -24.64 -0.01 -13.73
CA LYS A 124 -25.22 -1.13 -14.44
C LYS A 124 -26.39 -1.65 -13.63
N LEU A 125 -27.60 -1.38 -14.11
CA LEU A 125 -28.87 -1.84 -13.50
C LEU A 125 -28.82 -3.34 -13.14
N TRP A 126 -28.27 -4.17 -14.03
CA TRP A 126 -28.15 -5.62 -13.84
C TRP A 126 -27.08 -6.05 -12.83
N LEU A 127 -26.21 -5.14 -12.37
CA LEU A 127 -25.25 -5.40 -11.30
C LEU A 127 -25.72 -4.87 -9.94
N GLN A 128 -26.90 -4.25 -9.86
CA GLN A 128 -27.38 -3.69 -8.60
C GLN A 128 -27.78 -4.82 -7.64
N PRO A 129 -27.13 -4.95 -6.46
CA PRO A 129 -27.65 -5.80 -5.41
C PRO A 129 -28.96 -5.20 -4.89
N CYS A 130 -30.02 -6.01 -4.83
CA CYS A 130 -31.36 -5.58 -4.41
C CYS A 130 -32.03 -6.69 -3.59
N CYS A 131 -32.39 -6.41 -2.34
CA CYS A 131 -33.36 -7.23 -1.61
C CYS A 131 -34.78 -6.80 -2.03
N GLY A 132 -35.64 -7.76 -2.38
CA GLY A 132 -37.00 -7.47 -2.81
C GLY A 132 -37.13 -7.19 -4.32
N THR A 133 -37.97 -6.23 -4.70
CA THR A 133 -38.30 -5.96 -6.11
C THR A 133 -37.73 -4.62 -6.55
N PHE A 134 -36.77 -4.64 -7.48
CA PHE A 134 -36.25 -3.43 -8.13
C PHE A 134 -37.39 -2.66 -8.82
N PRO A 135 -37.48 -1.31 -8.70
CA PRO A 135 -36.52 -0.37 -8.13
C PRO A 135 -36.64 -0.12 -6.61
N PHE A 136 -37.60 -0.76 -5.95
CA PHE A 136 -37.88 -0.59 -4.52
C PHE A 136 -37.10 -1.63 -3.70
N CYS A 137 -35.78 -1.47 -3.68
CA CYS A 137 -34.90 -2.32 -2.89
C CYS A 137 -34.99 -1.96 -1.40
N SER A 138 -35.33 -2.93 -0.55
CA SER A 138 -35.39 -2.77 0.90
C SER A 138 -34.95 -4.06 1.59
N CYS A 139 -34.05 -3.96 2.57
CA CYS A 139 -33.60 -5.08 3.38
C CYS A 139 -33.88 -4.78 4.86
N GLU A 140 -34.37 -5.76 5.61
CA GLU A 140 -34.26 -5.77 7.07
C GLU A 140 -33.02 -6.59 7.46
N GLU A 141 -32.27 -6.13 8.46
CA GLU A 141 -31.11 -6.86 8.95
C GLU A 141 -31.56 -8.11 9.72
N SER A 142 -31.17 -9.29 9.24
CA SER A 142 -31.41 -10.54 9.97
C SER A 142 -30.56 -10.55 11.24
N LYS A 143 -31.20 -10.56 12.42
CA LYS A 143 -30.53 -10.84 13.69
C LYS A 143 -29.96 -12.26 13.64
N HIS A 144 -28.70 -12.41 13.25
CA HIS A 144 -27.95 -13.63 13.54
C HIS A 144 -27.79 -13.72 15.06
N THR A 145 -28.74 -14.37 15.73
CA THR A 145 -28.45 -14.96 17.04
C THR A 145 -27.35 -15.98 16.82
N SER A 146 -26.14 -15.65 17.23
CA SER A 146 -25.09 -16.62 17.51
C SER A 146 -25.57 -17.53 18.64
N ALA A 147 -26.41 -18.51 18.31
CA ALA A 147 -26.57 -19.70 19.14
C ALA A 147 -25.18 -20.34 19.23
N GLY A 148 -24.71 -20.50 20.46
CA GLY A 148 -23.36 -20.94 20.77
C GLY A 148 -22.99 -22.21 20.04
N ALA A 149 -21.76 -22.24 19.53
CA ALA A 149 -21.04 -23.48 19.35
C ALA A 149 -20.41 -23.81 20.71
N GLU A 150 -20.91 -24.89 21.33
CA GLU A 150 -20.20 -25.68 22.34
C GLU A 150 -18.88 -26.24 21.77
#